data_AF-A0A3E0TPF7-F1
#
_entry.id   AF-A0A3E0TPF7-F1
#
_cell.length_a   1.000
_cell.length_b   1.000
_cell.length_c   1.000
_cell.angle_alpha   90.00
_cell.angle_beta   90.00
_cell.angle_gamma   90.00
#
_symmetry.space_group_name_H-M   'P 1'
#
loop_
_entity.id
_entity.type
_entity.pdbx_description
1 polymer ?
#
loop_
_entity_poly.entity_id
_entity_poly.type
_entity_poly.pdbx_seq_one_letter_code
_entity_poly.pdbx_strand_id
1 'polypeptide(L)'
;MSDSTDLFLQVRTAHRLLASYYQRVHQLISEVIENDDLNLAPLMWNSAKFTIPGNRSTNMLERWAWDMLPGVASNFFFYHGDEKGKQALGDWMLAIQHISDTGVFDENIDGTEEPDGKDIEKSVTESETVLRFYIHAPHQKMAYHWIDTIWNDTDYAQVDSEQPVQCLDINDRDKIYVSAFEMKVSELMGQGSAKKLIERIIEHRNAVLPPKNCSL
;
A
#
# COMPACT_ATOMS: atom_id res chain seq x y z
N MET A 1 -0.26 -30.82 -30.38
CA MET A 1 -0.67 -29.49 -30.91
C MET A 1 -1.83 -28.86 -30.11
N SER A 2 -2.23 -29.38 -28.93
CA SER A 2 -3.33 -28.83 -28.11
C SER A 2 -2.88 -27.91 -26.95
N ASP A 3 -1.63 -27.98 -26.48
CA ASP A 3 -1.18 -27.22 -25.29
C ASP A 3 -1.04 -25.71 -25.50
N SER A 4 -0.56 -25.27 -26.66
CA SER A 4 -0.27 -23.84 -26.87
C SER A 4 -1.54 -22.99 -26.99
N THR A 5 -2.59 -23.52 -27.60
CA THR A 5 -3.88 -22.82 -27.73
C THR A 5 -4.54 -22.64 -26.35
N ASP A 6 -4.41 -23.63 -25.47
CA ASP A 6 -4.94 -23.56 -24.11
C ASP A 6 -4.15 -22.56 -23.25
N LEU A 7 -2.81 -22.55 -23.36
CA LEU A 7 -1.97 -21.56 -22.68
C LEU A 7 -2.37 -20.12 -23.04
N PHE A 8 -2.51 -19.79 -24.33
CA PHE A 8 -2.91 -18.44 -24.73
C PHE A 8 -4.33 -18.08 -24.28
N LEU A 9 -5.22 -19.07 -24.15
CA LEU A 9 -6.55 -18.86 -23.59
C LEU A 9 -6.47 -18.54 -22.10
N GLN A 10 -5.65 -19.26 -21.34
CA GLN A 10 -5.40 -19.00 -19.92
C GLN A 10 -4.81 -17.61 -19.71
N VAL A 11 -3.80 -17.21 -20.50
CA VAL A 11 -3.20 -15.86 -20.42
C VAL A 11 -4.24 -14.77 -20.67
N ARG A 12 -5.06 -14.87 -21.72
CA ARG A 12 -6.12 -13.88 -21.98
C ARG A 12 -7.17 -13.84 -20.88
N THR A 13 -7.46 -14.98 -20.26
CA THR A 13 -8.40 -15.08 -19.15
C THR A 13 -7.83 -14.42 -17.91
N ALA A 14 -6.58 -14.72 -17.56
CA ALA A 14 -5.86 -14.13 -16.43
C ALA A 14 -5.83 -12.60 -16.51
N HIS A 15 -5.47 -12.02 -17.66
CA HIS A 15 -5.46 -10.55 -17.83
C HIS A 15 -6.84 -9.91 -17.56
N ARG A 16 -7.92 -10.52 -18.05
CA ARG A 16 -9.29 -9.99 -17.83
C ARG A 16 -9.75 -10.15 -16.39
N LEU A 17 -9.38 -11.27 -15.75
CA LEU A 17 -9.65 -11.50 -14.33
C LEU A 17 -8.90 -10.49 -13.47
N LEU A 18 -7.62 -10.26 -13.74
CA LEU A 18 -6.82 -9.24 -13.05
C LEU A 18 -7.42 -7.84 -13.23
N ALA A 19 -7.79 -7.45 -14.47
CA ALA A 19 -8.44 -6.16 -14.70
C ALA A 19 -9.74 -6.01 -13.90
N SER A 20 -10.59 -7.06 -13.89
CA SER A 20 -11.84 -7.06 -13.12
C SER A 20 -11.59 -7.04 -11.61
N TYR A 21 -10.52 -7.68 -11.15
CA TYR A 21 -10.09 -7.67 -9.76
C TYR A 21 -9.67 -6.26 -9.32
N TYR A 22 -8.79 -5.59 -10.09
CA TYR A 22 -8.37 -4.22 -9.77
C TYR A 22 -9.53 -3.23 -9.82
N GLN A 23 -10.50 -3.40 -10.73
CA GLN A 23 -11.71 -2.57 -10.72
C GLN A 23 -12.45 -2.63 -9.38
N ARG A 24 -12.53 -3.81 -8.75
CA ARG A 24 -13.16 -3.97 -7.43
C ARG A 24 -12.31 -3.40 -6.30
N VAL A 25 -11.00 -3.65 -6.31
CA VAL A 25 -10.08 -3.09 -5.31
C VAL A 25 -10.07 -1.57 -5.36
N HIS A 26 -10.01 -0.99 -6.56
CA HIS A 26 -10.07 0.46 -6.74
C HIS A 26 -11.42 1.02 -6.31
N GLN A 27 -12.54 0.36 -6.61
CA GLN A 27 -13.85 0.79 -6.13
C GLN A 27 -13.90 0.83 -4.60
N LEU A 28 -13.39 -0.21 -3.92
CA LEU A 28 -13.29 -0.24 -2.46
C LEU A 28 -12.43 0.91 -1.92
N ILE A 29 -11.24 1.14 -2.50
CA ILE A 29 -10.35 2.22 -2.08
C ILE A 29 -11.03 3.58 -2.31
N SER A 30 -11.67 3.79 -3.46
CA SER A 30 -12.41 5.03 -3.75
C SER A 30 -13.51 5.28 -2.72
N GLU A 31 -14.33 4.28 -2.39
CA GLU A 31 -15.38 4.41 -1.37
C GLU A 31 -14.83 4.80 0.02
N VAL A 32 -13.65 4.31 0.38
CA VAL A 32 -12.96 4.70 1.61
C VAL A 32 -12.49 6.15 1.54
N ILE A 33 -11.81 6.53 0.46
CA ILE A 33 -11.18 7.86 0.33
C ILE A 33 -12.22 8.98 0.16
N GLU A 34 -13.34 8.69 -0.49
CA GLU A 34 -14.47 9.62 -0.66
C GLU A 34 -15.28 9.81 0.63
N ASN A 35 -14.95 9.09 1.72
CA ASN A 35 -15.63 9.27 3.00
C ASN A 35 -15.23 10.59 3.67
N ASP A 36 -16.22 11.44 3.91
CA ASP A 36 -16.05 12.77 4.53
C ASP A 36 -15.40 12.74 5.92
N ASP A 37 -15.57 11.66 6.71
CA ASP A 37 -14.95 11.55 8.03
C ASP A 37 -13.43 11.37 7.96
N LEU A 38 -12.92 10.87 6.83
CA LEU A 38 -11.47 10.73 6.59
C LEU A 38 -10.88 11.99 5.94
N ASN A 39 -11.65 12.68 5.09
CA ASN A 39 -11.26 13.92 4.39
C ASN A 39 -9.83 13.81 3.80
N LEU A 40 -9.64 12.82 2.94
CA LEU A 40 -8.35 12.48 2.34
C LEU A 40 -8.23 13.03 0.92
N ALA A 41 -7.05 13.55 0.59
CA ALA A 41 -6.68 13.93 -0.77
C ALA A 41 -5.64 12.94 -1.35
N PRO A 42 -5.69 12.63 -2.65
CA PRO A 42 -4.71 11.77 -3.29
C PRO A 42 -3.32 12.43 -3.29
N LEU A 43 -2.31 11.66 -2.88
CA LEU A 43 -0.93 12.10 -2.87
C LEU A 43 -0.17 11.54 -4.07
N MET A 44 -0.05 10.22 -4.15
CA MET A 44 0.57 9.50 -5.26
C MET A 44 0.28 7.99 -5.20
N TRP A 45 0.74 7.25 -6.20
CA TRP A 45 0.82 5.79 -6.21
C TRP A 45 2.19 5.36 -6.71
N ASN A 46 2.68 4.21 -6.24
CA ASN A 46 3.85 3.53 -6.80
C ASN A 46 3.72 2.00 -6.72
N SER A 47 4.62 1.29 -7.39
CA SER A 47 4.81 -0.14 -7.17
C SER A 47 5.64 -0.33 -5.89
N ALA A 48 5.25 -1.32 -5.07
CA ALA A 48 5.88 -1.60 -3.78
C ALA A 48 7.04 -2.61 -3.89
N LYS A 49 7.10 -3.38 -4.97
CA LYS A 49 8.08 -4.48 -5.12
C LYS A 49 8.95 -4.34 -6.37
N PHE A 50 8.32 -4.11 -7.52
CA PHE A 50 9.01 -4.00 -8.81
C PHE A 50 9.04 -2.56 -9.31
N THR A 51 9.73 -2.28 -10.42
CA THR A 51 9.68 -0.96 -11.01
C THR A 51 8.33 -0.75 -11.69
N ILE A 52 7.82 0.47 -11.67
CA ILE A 52 6.68 0.81 -12.54
C ILE A 52 7.09 0.64 -14.02
N PRO A 53 6.13 0.33 -14.92
CA PRO A 53 6.40 0.34 -16.35
C PRO A 53 7.07 1.65 -16.74
N GLY A 54 8.15 1.55 -17.50
CA GLY A 54 8.92 2.71 -17.94
C GLY A 54 8.07 3.69 -18.76
N ASN A 55 8.60 4.89 -18.95
CA ASN A 55 7.96 5.85 -19.85
C ASN A 55 8.04 5.35 -21.30
N ARG A 56 7.38 6.06 -22.24
CA ARG A 56 7.31 5.66 -23.65
C ARG A 56 8.67 5.42 -24.33
N SER A 57 9.75 6.04 -23.83
CA SER A 57 11.11 5.90 -24.37
C SER A 57 11.95 4.83 -23.67
N THR A 58 11.46 4.21 -22.59
CA THR A 58 12.18 3.15 -21.90
C THR A 58 12.24 1.89 -22.76
N ASN A 59 13.43 1.32 -22.91
CA ASN A 59 13.59 -0.01 -23.52
C ASN A 59 13.14 -1.09 -22.52
N MET A 60 11.89 -1.54 -22.64
CA MET A 60 11.33 -2.56 -21.73
C MET A 60 11.97 -3.95 -21.90
N LEU A 61 12.75 -4.20 -22.95
CA LEU A 61 13.51 -5.46 -23.11
C LEU A 61 14.78 -5.50 -22.27
N GLU A 62 15.20 -4.38 -21.70
CA GLU A 62 16.30 -4.25 -20.73
C GLU A 62 15.79 -4.14 -19.29
N ARG A 63 14.50 -4.45 -19.08
CA ARG A 63 13.81 -4.42 -17.79
C ARG A 63 13.35 -5.83 -17.45
N TRP A 64 13.06 -6.06 -16.18
CA TRP A 64 12.44 -7.31 -15.75
C TRP A 64 11.02 -7.41 -16.32
N ALA A 65 10.60 -8.61 -16.70
CA ALA A 65 9.23 -8.87 -17.10
C ALA A 65 8.23 -8.52 -15.99
N TRP A 66 8.62 -8.64 -14.72
CA TRP A 66 7.81 -8.18 -13.57
C TRP A 66 7.50 -6.69 -13.57
N ASP A 67 8.33 -5.84 -14.20
CA ASP A 67 8.05 -4.40 -14.33
C ASP A 67 6.79 -4.14 -15.19
N MET A 68 6.33 -5.14 -15.96
CA MET A 68 5.06 -5.10 -16.70
C MET A 68 3.85 -5.53 -15.86
N LEU A 69 4.06 -5.91 -14.60
CA LEU A 69 3.04 -6.36 -13.64
C LEU A 69 3.05 -5.53 -12.34
N PRO A 70 3.07 -4.18 -12.39
CA PRO A 70 3.26 -3.34 -11.20
C PRO A 70 2.14 -3.45 -10.16
N GLY A 71 0.97 -3.96 -10.56
CA GLY A 71 -0.15 -4.19 -9.65
C GLY A 71 0.10 -5.33 -8.66
N VAL A 72 1.10 -6.18 -8.88
CA VAL A 72 1.34 -7.36 -8.02
C VAL A 72 1.56 -6.95 -6.56
N ALA A 73 2.24 -5.82 -6.36
CA ALA A 73 2.29 -5.11 -5.11
C ALA A 73 2.37 -3.59 -5.38
N SER A 74 1.44 -2.82 -4.82
CA SER A 74 1.27 -1.40 -5.09
C SER A 74 1.00 -0.63 -3.81
N ASN A 75 1.56 0.57 -3.67
CA ASN A 75 1.18 1.49 -2.60
C ASN A 75 0.34 2.64 -3.16
N PHE A 76 -0.76 2.95 -2.49
CA PHE A 76 -1.58 4.13 -2.73
C PHE A 76 -1.48 5.06 -1.53
N PHE A 77 -1.10 6.31 -1.77
CA PHE A 77 -0.87 7.29 -0.74
C PHE A 77 -1.90 8.40 -0.79
N PHE A 78 -2.43 8.72 0.38
CA PHE A 78 -3.40 9.78 0.60
C PHE A 78 -2.99 10.57 1.82
N TYR A 79 -3.43 11.81 1.91
CA TYR A 79 -3.11 12.65 3.05
C TYR A 79 -4.28 13.55 3.42
N HIS A 80 -4.30 13.93 4.68
CA HIS A 80 -5.15 14.96 5.25
C HIS A 80 -4.25 16.08 5.76
N GLY A 81 -4.55 17.32 5.36
CA GLY A 81 -3.81 18.51 5.75
C GLY A 81 -3.76 19.54 4.63
N ASP A 82 -3.25 20.73 4.96
CA ASP A 82 -3.27 21.88 4.04
C ASP A 82 -2.09 21.90 3.06
N GLU A 83 -0.90 21.43 3.49
CA GLU A 83 0.34 21.49 2.71
C GLU A 83 1.06 20.14 2.62
N LYS A 84 1.42 19.69 1.41
CA LYS A 84 2.09 18.38 1.21
C LYS A 84 3.51 18.27 1.80
N GLY A 85 4.15 19.39 2.12
CA GLY A 85 5.54 19.45 2.61
C GLY A 85 5.69 20.07 4.00
N LYS A 86 4.57 20.38 4.67
CA LYS A 86 4.56 20.85 6.05
C LYS A 86 3.47 20.12 6.81
N GLN A 87 3.85 19.48 7.90
CA GLN A 87 2.95 18.70 8.72
C GLN A 87 2.62 19.48 9.99
N ALA A 88 1.35 19.81 10.15
CA ALA A 88 0.79 20.36 11.37
C ALA A 88 0.19 19.26 12.26
N LEU A 89 -0.01 19.57 13.54
CA LEU A 89 -0.77 18.69 14.43
C LEU A 89 -2.19 18.51 13.87
N GLY A 90 -2.62 17.26 13.72
CA GLY A 90 -3.90 16.91 13.10
C GLY A 90 -3.78 16.45 11.65
N ASP A 91 -2.68 16.79 10.96
CA ASP A 91 -2.39 16.23 9.65
C ASP A 91 -2.06 14.74 9.77
N TRP A 92 -2.31 13.97 8.71
CA TRP A 92 -1.91 12.57 8.67
C TRP A 92 -1.84 12.06 7.24
N MET A 93 -1.09 10.97 7.05
CA MET A 93 -0.99 10.26 5.78
C MET A 93 -1.51 8.83 5.96
N LEU A 94 -2.30 8.38 4.98
CA LEU A 94 -2.69 6.99 4.81
C LEU A 94 -1.89 6.40 3.65
N ALA A 95 -1.10 5.37 3.93
CA ALA A 95 -0.56 4.49 2.91
C ALA A 95 -1.36 3.18 2.90
N ILE A 96 -1.89 2.81 1.74
CA ILE A 96 -2.54 1.52 1.49
C ILE A 96 -1.62 0.70 0.60
N GLN A 97 -1.00 -0.32 1.16
CA GLN A 97 -0.19 -1.28 0.41
C GLN A 97 -1.06 -2.46 0.03
N HIS A 98 -1.33 -2.59 -1.26
CA HIS A 98 -2.02 -3.72 -1.85
C HIS A 98 -1.00 -4.76 -2.28
N ILE A 99 -1.17 -6.00 -1.79
CA ILE A 99 -0.34 -7.14 -2.13
C ILE A 99 -1.27 -8.22 -2.68
N SER A 100 -1.17 -8.47 -3.99
CA SER A 100 -2.00 -9.49 -4.64
C SER A 100 -1.52 -10.92 -4.34
N ASP A 101 -0.21 -11.07 -4.10
CA ASP A 101 0.44 -12.34 -3.79
C ASP A 101 1.57 -12.10 -2.78
N THR A 102 1.38 -12.55 -1.54
CA THR A 102 2.42 -12.43 -0.50
C THR A 102 3.68 -13.23 -0.83
N GLY A 103 3.58 -14.33 -1.59
CA GLY A 103 4.76 -15.11 -1.97
C GLY A 103 5.70 -14.32 -2.85
N VAL A 104 5.16 -13.63 -3.86
CA VAL A 104 5.94 -12.71 -4.69
C VAL A 104 6.46 -11.50 -3.89
N PHE A 105 5.65 -10.97 -2.97
CA PHE A 105 6.06 -9.81 -2.16
C PHE A 105 7.17 -10.14 -1.16
N ASP A 106 7.09 -11.31 -0.51
CA ASP A 106 8.02 -11.75 0.53
C ASP A 106 9.29 -12.37 -0.07
N GLU A 107 9.29 -12.71 -1.37
CA GLU A 107 10.44 -13.25 -2.10
C GLU A 107 11.68 -12.36 -1.90
N ASN A 108 12.82 -12.96 -1.54
CA ASN A 108 14.03 -12.20 -1.32
C ASN A 108 14.71 -11.87 -2.66
N ILE A 109 14.45 -10.66 -3.15
CA ILE A 109 15.01 -10.16 -4.40
C ILE A 109 16.18 -9.23 -4.06
N ASP A 110 17.41 -9.67 -4.33
CA ASP A 110 18.62 -8.87 -4.09
C ASP A 110 18.89 -7.81 -5.19
N GLY A 111 18.02 -7.75 -6.21
CA GLY A 111 18.08 -6.79 -7.31
C GLY A 111 19.01 -7.20 -8.46
N THR A 112 19.70 -8.34 -8.35
CA THR A 112 20.69 -8.78 -9.35
C THR A 112 20.10 -9.71 -10.40
N GLU A 113 19.15 -10.56 -10.01
CA GLU A 113 18.50 -11.53 -10.88
C GLU A 113 16.98 -11.40 -10.81
N GLU A 114 16.33 -11.56 -11.97
CA GLU A 114 14.87 -11.58 -12.05
C GLU A 114 14.34 -12.93 -11.55
N PRO A 115 13.43 -12.97 -10.57
CA PRO A 115 12.85 -14.23 -10.13
C PRO A 115 11.98 -14.84 -11.22
N ASP A 116 12.13 -16.15 -11.48
CA ASP A 116 11.20 -16.87 -12.35
C ASP A 116 9.88 -17.08 -11.60
N GLY A 117 8.77 -16.60 -12.16
CA GLY A 117 7.45 -16.74 -11.53
C GLY A 117 6.98 -18.17 -11.31
N LYS A 118 7.64 -19.17 -11.90
CA LYS A 118 7.41 -20.60 -11.64
C LYS A 118 8.16 -21.12 -10.41
N ASP A 119 9.21 -20.42 -9.99
CA ASP A 119 10.16 -20.86 -8.98
C ASP A 119 10.11 -19.97 -7.71
N ILE A 120 9.00 -19.23 -7.53
CA ILE A 120 8.71 -18.52 -6.27
C ILE A 120 8.60 -19.54 -5.14
N GLU A 121 9.33 -19.31 -4.04
CA GLU A 121 9.48 -20.32 -2.98
C GLU A 121 8.13 -20.66 -2.32
N LYS A 122 7.35 -19.62 -2.01
CA LYS A 122 6.02 -19.76 -1.41
C LYS A 122 5.00 -20.13 -2.48
N SER A 123 4.28 -21.23 -2.26
CA SER A 123 3.28 -21.69 -3.22
C SER A 123 2.07 -20.77 -3.31
N VAL A 124 1.39 -20.76 -4.46
CA VAL A 124 0.15 -19.99 -4.68
C VAL A 124 -0.94 -20.32 -3.63
N THR A 125 -0.96 -21.54 -3.09
CA THR A 125 -1.93 -21.95 -2.06
C THR A 125 -1.59 -21.47 -0.66
N GLU A 126 -0.31 -21.16 -0.39
CA GLU A 126 0.15 -20.60 0.88
C GLU A 126 0.19 -19.07 0.83
N SER A 127 0.25 -18.50 -0.38
CA SER A 127 0.15 -17.07 -0.61
C SER A 127 -1.23 -16.52 -0.31
N GLU A 128 -1.25 -15.29 0.20
CA GLU A 128 -2.45 -14.55 0.50
C GLU A 128 -2.52 -13.29 -0.36
N THR A 129 -3.73 -12.74 -0.47
CA THR A 129 -3.99 -11.42 -1.05
C THR A 129 -4.44 -10.49 0.06
N VAL A 130 -3.66 -9.45 0.36
CA VAL A 130 -3.85 -8.59 1.54
C VAL A 130 -3.81 -7.10 1.19
N LEU A 131 -4.46 -6.31 2.02
CA LEU A 131 -4.26 -4.86 2.13
C LEU A 131 -3.61 -4.56 3.48
N ARG A 132 -2.46 -3.91 3.45
CA ARG A 132 -1.81 -3.33 4.62
C ARG A 132 -2.06 -1.84 4.64
N PHE A 133 -2.34 -1.31 5.82
CA PHE A 133 -2.66 0.09 6.04
C PHE A 133 -1.66 0.65 7.02
N TYR A 134 -1.12 1.82 6.70
CA TYR A 134 -0.19 2.55 7.55
C TYR A 134 -0.66 3.99 7.69
N ILE A 135 -0.83 4.43 8.92
CA ILE A 135 -1.36 5.75 9.25
C ILE A 135 -0.28 6.50 9.99
N HIS A 136 0.29 7.50 9.34
CA HIS A 136 1.38 8.32 9.87
C HIS A 136 0.83 9.66 10.34
N ALA A 137 1.17 10.08 11.55
CA ALA A 137 0.78 11.37 12.09
C ALA A 137 1.95 12.06 12.81
N PRO A 138 2.13 13.37 12.59
CA PRO A 138 3.09 14.19 13.30
C PRO A 138 2.61 14.43 14.74
N HIS A 139 3.51 14.27 15.72
CA HIS A 139 3.24 14.68 17.10
C HIS A 139 3.75 16.09 17.42
N GLN A 140 4.39 16.73 16.44
CA GLN A 140 4.88 18.10 16.50
C GLN A 140 4.88 18.70 15.09
N LYS A 141 4.91 20.03 14.97
CA LYS A 141 5.05 20.67 13.66
C LYS A 141 6.38 20.27 13.04
N MET A 142 6.35 19.82 11.79
CA MET A 142 7.53 19.41 11.04
C MET A 142 7.38 19.79 9.57
N ALA A 143 8.49 19.74 8.82
CA ALA A 143 8.55 20.14 7.42
C ALA A 143 9.31 19.09 6.60
N TYR A 144 8.69 17.93 6.46
CA TYR A 144 9.23 16.78 5.73
C TYR A 144 8.36 16.45 4.51
N HIS A 145 8.92 15.72 3.55
CA HIS A 145 8.12 15.16 2.47
C HIS A 145 7.47 13.86 2.95
N TRP A 146 6.14 13.77 2.80
CA TRP A 146 5.36 12.59 3.21
C TRP A 146 5.88 11.28 2.62
N ILE A 147 6.37 11.32 1.38
CA ILE A 147 6.83 10.12 0.69
C ILE A 147 8.32 9.94 0.88
N ASP A 148 9.11 10.88 0.37
CA ASP A 148 10.56 10.73 0.33
C ASP A 148 11.16 10.57 1.73
N THR A 149 10.64 11.28 2.74
CA THR A 149 11.18 11.21 4.10
C THR A 149 10.35 10.33 5.01
N ILE A 150 9.04 10.55 5.10
CA ILE A 150 8.21 9.85 6.10
C ILE A 150 7.92 8.40 5.70
N TRP A 151 7.85 8.06 4.41
CA TRP A 151 7.57 6.70 3.97
C TRP A 151 8.83 5.92 3.57
N ASN A 152 9.73 6.53 2.81
CA ASN A 152 10.91 5.84 2.27
C ASN A 152 12.10 5.78 3.23
N ASP A 153 12.30 6.82 4.06
CA ASP A 153 13.51 6.94 4.89
C ASP A 153 13.31 6.49 6.34
N THR A 154 12.06 6.28 6.80
CA THR A 154 11.80 5.72 8.14
C THR A 154 11.77 4.20 8.10
N ASP A 155 11.95 3.58 9.27
CA ASP A 155 11.63 2.16 9.43
C ASP A 155 10.17 1.86 9.06
N TYR A 156 9.85 0.59 8.83
CA TYR A 156 8.48 0.15 8.58
C TYR A 156 7.80 -0.28 9.89
N ALA A 157 6.63 0.30 10.15
CA ALA A 157 5.79 -0.14 11.26
C ALA A 157 5.36 -1.60 11.07
N GLN A 158 5.41 -2.38 12.15
CA GLN A 158 4.96 -3.77 12.14
C GLN A 158 3.42 -3.81 12.16
N VAL A 159 2.81 -4.54 11.22
CA VAL A 159 1.34 -4.65 11.10
C VAL A 159 0.69 -5.52 12.18
N ASP A 160 1.48 -6.34 12.86
CA ASP A 160 1.12 -7.29 13.91
C ASP A 160 1.68 -6.88 15.28
N SER A 161 2.08 -5.61 15.44
CA SER A 161 2.59 -5.10 16.70
C SER A 161 1.57 -5.23 17.83
N GLU A 162 2.02 -5.68 19.00
CA GLU A 162 1.22 -5.65 20.23
C GLU A 162 0.85 -4.22 20.66
N GLN A 163 1.65 -3.22 20.24
CA GLN A 163 1.39 -1.82 20.50
C GLN A 163 0.61 -1.21 19.32
N PRO A 164 -0.57 -0.60 19.57
CA PRO A 164 -1.39 -0.03 18.52
C PRO A 164 -0.74 1.19 17.85
N VAL A 165 0.23 1.83 18.52
CA VAL A 165 0.98 2.97 18.01
C VAL A 165 2.47 2.69 18.18
N GLN A 166 3.20 2.84 17.09
CA GLN A 166 4.65 2.77 17.02
C GLN A 166 5.19 4.18 16.81
N CYS A 167 6.36 4.44 17.37
CA CYS A 167 7.04 5.74 17.24
C CYS A 167 8.32 5.53 16.44
N LEU A 168 8.33 6.01 15.20
CA LEU A 168 9.46 5.80 14.29
C LEU A 168 10.32 7.06 14.26
N ASP A 169 11.63 6.87 14.26
CA ASP A 169 12.59 7.96 14.17
C ASP A 169 12.70 8.41 12.71
N ILE A 170 12.48 9.69 12.45
CA ILE A 170 12.82 10.32 11.17
C ILE A 170 14.32 10.67 11.17
N ASN A 171 14.80 11.14 12.33
CA ASN A 171 16.19 11.40 12.64
C ASN A 171 16.36 11.38 14.17
N ASP A 172 17.55 11.73 14.67
CA ASP A 172 17.86 11.75 16.11
C ASP A 172 16.93 12.64 16.97
N ARG A 173 16.15 13.55 16.37
CA ARG A 173 15.33 14.56 17.05
C ARG A 173 13.84 14.45 16.74
N ASP A 174 13.50 14.12 15.50
CA ASP A 174 12.12 14.10 15.03
C ASP A 174 11.59 12.68 14.92
N LYS A 175 10.34 12.49 15.37
CA LYS A 175 9.65 11.21 15.32
C LYS A 175 8.28 11.35 14.69
N ILE A 176 7.81 10.25 14.11
CA ILE A 176 6.46 10.13 13.55
C ILE A 176 5.72 9.02 14.28
N TYR A 177 4.43 9.24 14.57
CA TYR A 177 3.58 8.19 15.13
C TYR A 177 2.94 7.42 14.00
N VAL A 178 3.00 6.10 14.09
CA VAL A 178 2.47 5.21 13.07
C VAL A 178 1.60 4.16 13.71
N SER A 179 0.44 3.93 13.11
CA SER A 179 -0.40 2.78 13.42
C SER A 179 -0.62 1.99 12.14
N ALA A 180 -0.47 0.68 12.23
CA ALA A 180 -0.54 -0.20 11.07
C ALA A 180 -1.44 -1.40 11.34
N PHE A 181 -2.09 -1.90 10.29
CA PHE A 181 -2.87 -3.14 10.36
C PHE A 181 -2.98 -3.79 8.98
N GLU A 182 -3.29 -5.09 8.97
CA GLU A 182 -3.51 -5.87 7.77
C GLU A 182 -4.94 -6.43 7.73
N MET A 183 -5.49 -6.53 6.51
CA MET A 183 -6.73 -7.25 6.24
C MET A 183 -6.61 -8.09 4.97
N LYS A 184 -7.14 -9.31 5.00
CA LYS A 184 -7.26 -10.13 3.80
C LYS A 184 -8.28 -9.51 2.85
N VAL A 185 -7.97 -9.46 1.55
CA VAL A 185 -8.89 -8.90 0.54
C VAL A 185 -10.20 -9.70 0.50
N SER A 186 -10.16 -11.00 0.79
CA SER A 186 -11.36 -11.84 0.87
C SER A 186 -12.37 -11.36 1.92
N GLU A 187 -11.93 -10.72 3.01
CA GLU A 187 -12.80 -10.12 4.02
C GLU A 187 -13.44 -8.79 3.58
N LEU A 188 -12.90 -8.21 2.51
CA LEU A 188 -13.25 -6.88 2.01
C LEU A 188 -14.10 -6.89 0.73
N MET A 189 -14.50 -8.09 0.26
CA MET A 189 -15.30 -8.28 -0.95
C MET A 189 -16.81 -8.45 -0.69
N GLY A 190 -17.26 -8.20 0.54
CA GLY A 190 -18.66 -8.36 0.96
C GLY A 190 -19.45 -7.04 1.00
N GLN A 191 -20.77 -7.14 1.17
CA GLN A 191 -21.60 -5.96 1.44
C GLN A 191 -21.21 -5.34 2.79
N GLY A 192 -21.01 -4.02 2.82
CA GLY A 192 -20.61 -3.28 4.03
C GLY A 192 -19.11 -3.34 4.35
N SER A 193 -18.29 -3.99 3.51
CA SER A 193 -16.84 -4.07 3.70
C SER A 193 -16.16 -2.69 3.73
N ALA A 194 -16.59 -1.74 2.90
CA ALA A 194 -16.08 -0.37 2.92
C ALA A 194 -16.31 0.31 4.28
N LYS A 195 -17.53 0.19 4.83
CA LYS A 195 -17.86 0.75 6.15
C LYS A 195 -16.98 0.17 7.27
N LYS A 196 -16.83 -1.16 7.31
CA LYS A 196 -15.96 -1.84 8.29
C LYS A 196 -14.51 -1.36 8.16
N LEU A 197 -14.03 -1.17 6.93
CA LEU A 197 -12.68 -0.68 6.67
C LEU A 197 -12.51 0.78 7.12
N ILE A 198 -13.48 1.65 6.83
CA ILE A 198 -13.49 3.05 7.28
C ILE A 198 -13.44 3.12 8.81
N GLU A 199 -14.28 2.35 9.50
CA GLU A 199 -14.30 2.30 10.97
C GLU A 199 -12.93 1.93 11.54
N ARG A 200 -12.26 0.94 10.95
CA ARG A 200 -10.93 0.52 11.36
C ARG A 200 -9.86 1.57 11.06
N ILE A 201 -9.91 2.22 9.91
CA ILE A 201 -9.00 3.34 9.60
C ILE A 201 -9.20 4.48 10.60
N ILE A 202 -10.44 4.82 10.95
CA ILE A 202 -10.75 5.85 11.94
C ILE A 202 -10.19 5.49 13.32
N GLU A 203 -10.33 4.24 13.75
CA GLU A 203 -9.79 3.75 15.02
C GLU A 203 -8.27 3.96 15.08
N HIS A 204 -7.53 3.45 14.10
CA HIS A 204 -6.07 3.56 14.04
C HIS A 204 -5.60 5.01 13.83
N ARG A 205 -6.34 5.83 13.09
CA ARG A 205 -6.09 7.28 12.96
C ARG A 205 -6.23 8.00 14.29
N ASN A 206 -7.30 7.73 15.02
CA ASN A 206 -7.53 8.38 16.30
C ASN A 206 -6.47 7.97 17.35
N ALA A 207 -5.85 6.79 17.19
CA ALA A 207 -4.76 6.34 18.06
C ALA A 207 -3.47 7.15 17.88
N VAL A 208 -3.16 7.59 16.65
CA VAL A 208 -1.93 8.33 16.34
C VAL A 208 -2.08 9.84 16.39
N LEU A 209 -3.29 10.36 16.21
CA LEU A 209 -3.55 11.79 16.29
C LEU A 209 -3.56 12.28 17.74
N PRO A 210 -3.04 13.48 18.02
CA PRO A 210 -3.13 14.07 19.36
C PRO A 210 -4.61 14.23 19.77
N PRO A 211 -4.93 14.08 21.07
CA PRO A 211 -6.29 14.31 21.56
C PRO A 211 -6.77 15.71 21.18
N LYS A 212 -8.02 15.85 20.73
CA LYS A 212 -8.63 17.13 20.29
C LYS A 212 -8.56 18.28 21.32
N ASN A 213 -8.15 18.02 22.57
CA ASN A 213 -8.07 18.98 23.67
C ASN A 213 -6.64 19.35 24.11
N CYS A 214 -5.59 18.91 23.40
CA CYS A 214 -4.23 19.40 23.66
C CYS A 214 -3.96 20.66 22.84
N SER A 215 -4.60 21.77 23.21
CA SER A 215 -4.08 23.10 22.89
C SER A 215 -2.79 23.31 23.68
N LEU A 216 -1.67 23.46 22.97
CA LEU A 216 -0.44 24.06 23.48
C LEU A 216 -0.65 25.55 23.77
#